data_AF-A0A2S8Z6L4-F1
#
_entry.id   AF-A0A2S8Z6L4-F1
#
_cell.length_a   1.000
_cell.length_b   1.000
_cell.length_c   1.000
_cell.angle_alpha   90.00
_cell.angle_beta   90.00
_cell.angle_gamma   90.00
#
_symmetry.space_group_name_H-M   'P 1'
#
loop_
_entity.id
_entity.type
_entity.pdbx_description
1 polymer ?
#
loop_
_entity_poly.entity_id
_entity_poly.type
_entity_poly.pdbx_seq_one_letter_code
_entity_poly.pdbx_strand_id
1 'polypeptide(L)'
;MKPHRSPWKLTATVLAIPAAVVVLAGIVLVIVIVVSMQDKDGDDLAADQVEHVARALVDDLRGARDLTDAETVAAEMFHSRSASVEPLTWSGSLGEGKGITIEARISAVVAESSSGALFAPHTSAGSAERCYRYTVSVSQDAAYEEIPCKGLTESAAPPSSNRPELPADAAERIGALLVATATGVADLVDALRAEFPGSQFTVEAVDTPAGERVVAVGVTPGSDCVLRVRLPDGEIVSPSYDRIWLEPGELGCSAELYTAPPR
;
A
#
# COMPACT_ATOMS: atom_id res chain seq x y z
N MET A 1 -84.86 -49.03 17.70
CA MET A 1 -83.74 -48.16 18.14
C MET A 1 -83.14 -47.49 16.91
N LYS A 2 -83.18 -46.15 16.85
CA LYS A 2 -82.72 -45.29 15.74
C LYS A 2 -81.25 -44.89 15.96
N PRO A 3 -80.38 -44.86 14.93
CA PRO A 3 -79.04 -44.30 15.06
C PRO A 3 -79.10 -42.78 15.03
N HIS A 4 -78.71 -42.14 16.14
CA HIS A 4 -78.49 -40.70 16.24
C HIS A 4 -77.15 -40.35 15.60
N ARG A 5 -77.16 -39.63 14.47
CA ARG A 5 -75.98 -38.92 13.95
C ARG A 5 -75.87 -37.59 14.69
N SER A 6 -74.74 -37.34 15.36
CA SER A 6 -74.42 -36.02 15.93
C SER A 6 -73.63 -35.18 14.91
N PRO A 7 -74.07 -33.98 14.55
CA PRO A 7 -73.30 -33.03 13.78
C PRO A 7 -72.64 -32.03 14.75
N TRP A 8 -71.30 -31.97 14.79
CA TRP A 8 -70.50 -30.78 15.10
C TRP A 8 -69.10 -31.18 15.56
N LYS A 9 -68.08 -30.67 14.86
CA LYS A 9 -66.99 -29.85 15.41
C LYS A 9 -66.15 -29.32 14.23
N LEU A 10 -66.72 -28.37 13.49
CA LEU A 10 -65.99 -27.48 12.61
C LEU A 10 -65.77 -26.15 13.33
N THR A 11 -65.00 -26.16 14.41
CA THR A 11 -64.60 -24.95 15.15
C THR A 11 -63.32 -25.24 15.93
N ALA A 12 -62.21 -25.52 15.23
CA ALA A 12 -60.91 -25.70 15.88
C ALA A 12 -59.72 -25.16 15.05
N THR A 13 -59.95 -24.27 14.09
CA THR A 13 -58.89 -23.88 13.13
C THR A 13 -58.61 -22.37 13.06
N VAL A 14 -59.21 -21.55 13.92
CA VAL A 14 -59.05 -20.08 13.83
C VAL A 14 -58.18 -19.49 14.98
N LEU A 15 -57.83 -20.28 16.00
CA LEU A 15 -57.01 -19.82 17.14
C LEU A 15 -55.56 -20.31 17.16
N ALA A 16 -55.15 -21.23 16.27
CA ALA A 16 -53.78 -21.75 16.23
C ALA A 16 -52.79 -20.85 15.45
N ILE A 17 -53.31 -20.04 14.51
CA ILE A 17 -52.51 -19.13 13.67
C ILE A 17 -51.87 -17.98 14.50
N PRO A 18 -52.58 -17.28 15.42
CA PRO A 18 -51.93 -16.19 16.18
C PRO A 18 -50.85 -16.70 17.15
N ALA A 19 -50.99 -17.89 17.73
CA ALA A 19 -50.00 -18.45 18.64
C ALA A 19 -48.68 -18.81 17.91
N ALA A 20 -48.77 -19.40 16.72
CA ALA A 20 -47.59 -19.74 15.93
C ALA A 20 -46.80 -18.50 15.46
N VAL A 21 -47.50 -17.41 15.10
CA VAL A 21 -46.86 -16.14 14.70
C VAL A 21 -46.14 -15.47 15.88
N VAL A 22 -46.72 -15.51 17.08
CA VAL A 22 -46.07 -14.96 18.29
C VAL A 22 -44.83 -15.75 18.68
N VAL A 23 -44.86 -17.09 18.56
CA VAL A 23 -43.69 -17.95 18.84
C VAL A 23 -42.58 -17.70 17.82
N LEU A 24 -42.91 -17.61 16.52
CA LEU A 24 -41.93 -17.30 15.47
C LEU A 24 -41.32 -15.91 15.65
N ALA A 25 -42.13 -14.90 15.96
CA ALA A 25 -41.63 -13.55 16.25
C ALA A 25 -40.72 -13.54 17.49
N GLY A 26 -41.06 -14.30 18.54
CA GLY A 26 -40.22 -14.48 19.71
C GLY A 26 -38.89 -15.17 19.40
N ILE A 27 -38.88 -16.21 18.58
CA ILE A 27 -37.65 -16.91 18.16
C ILE A 27 -36.76 -15.99 17.32
N VAL A 28 -37.33 -15.25 16.36
CA VAL A 28 -36.57 -14.28 15.56
C VAL A 28 -35.98 -13.19 16.45
N LEU A 29 -36.74 -12.67 17.41
CA LEU A 29 -36.25 -11.69 18.38
C LEU A 29 -35.09 -12.25 19.22
N VAL A 30 -35.21 -13.49 19.70
CA VAL A 30 -34.14 -14.16 20.46
C VAL A 30 -32.90 -14.38 19.60
N ILE A 31 -33.05 -14.80 18.34
CA ILE A 31 -31.92 -14.97 17.42
C ILE A 31 -31.24 -13.63 17.14
N VAL A 32 -32.00 -12.56 16.88
CA VAL A 32 -31.45 -11.21 16.68
C VAL A 32 -30.71 -10.73 17.93
N ILE A 33 -31.28 -10.94 19.13
CA ILE A 33 -30.62 -10.59 20.40
C ILE A 33 -29.33 -11.39 20.59
N VAL A 34 -29.34 -12.70 20.34
CA VAL A 34 -28.16 -13.57 20.51
C VAL A 34 -27.06 -13.22 19.50
N VAL A 35 -27.41 -12.91 18.25
CA VAL A 35 -26.43 -12.47 17.24
C VAL A 35 -25.89 -11.07 17.56
N SER A 36 -26.71 -10.17 18.12
CA SER A 36 -26.24 -8.85 18.59
C SER A 36 -25.43 -8.92 19.89
N MET A 37 -25.51 -10.02 20.64
CA MET A 37 -24.74 -10.28 21.87
C MET A 37 -23.49 -11.14 21.64
N GLN A 38 -23.11 -11.42 20.39
CA GLN A 38 -21.80 -12.02 20.13
C GLN A 38 -20.73 -10.94 20.38
N ASP A 39 -20.17 -10.97 21.59
CA ASP A 39 -18.96 -10.25 21.95
C ASP A 39 -17.89 -10.53 20.89
N LYS A 40 -17.29 -9.48 20.35
CA LYS A 40 -16.15 -9.66 19.46
C LYS A 40 -14.93 -9.93 20.34
N ASP A 41 -14.32 -11.09 20.15
CA ASP A 41 -13.07 -11.41 20.81
C ASP A 41 -11.97 -10.49 20.26
N GLY A 42 -11.36 -9.70 21.15
CA GLY A 42 -10.25 -8.83 20.82
C GLY A 42 -9.04 -9.59 20.27
N ASP A 43 -8.84 -10.84 20.67
CA ASP A 43 -7.73 -11.68 20.18
C ASP A 43 -7.97 -12.08 18.72
N ASP A 44 -9.21 -12.45 18.36
CA ASP A 44 -9.60 -12.74 16.98
C ASP A 44 -9.46 -11.49 16.10
N LEU A 45 -9.89 -10.33 16.59
CA LEU A 45 -9.73 -9.06 15.88
C LEU A 45 -8.27 -8.66 15.69
N ALA A 46 -7.43 -8.86 16.71
CA ALA A 46 -6.00 -8.59 16.60
C ALA A 46 -5.35 -9.53 15.58
N ALA A 47 -5.73 -10.82 15.58
CA ALA A 47 -5.23 -11.80 14.62
C ALA A 47 -5.65 -11.46 13.18
N ASP A 48 -6.91 -11.07 12.98
CA ASP A 48 -7.41 -10.61 11.67
C ASP A 48 -6.67 -9.35 11.19
N GLN A 49 -6.35 -8.42 12.09
CA GLN A 49 -5.59 -7.22 11.78
C GLN A 49 -4.14 -7.53 11.38
N VAL A 50 -3.48 -8.46 12.07
CA VAL A 50 -2.14 -8.96 11.72
C VAL A 50 -2.14 -9.57 10.32
N GLU A 51 -3.10 -10.47 10.04
CA GLU A 51 -3.21 -11.15 8.74
C GLU A 51 -3.57 -10.19 7.61
N HIS A 52 -4.43 -9.19 7.88
CA HIS A 52 -4.76 -8.16 6.92
C HIS A 52 -3.52 -7.34 6.52
N VAL A 53 -2.70 -6.93 7.50
CA VAL A 53 -1.44 -6.20 7.23
C VAL A 53 -0.44 -7.08 6.50
N ALA A 54 -0.33 -8.36 6.87
CA ALA A 54 0.58 -9.29 6.19
C ALA A 54 0.27 -9.44 4.70
N ARG A 55 -1.02 -9.53 4.35
CA ARG A 55 -1.46 -9.58 2.95
C ARG A 55 -1.24 -8.27 2.22
N ALA A 56 -1.55 -7.14 2.86
CA ALA A 56 -1.38 -5.81 2.25
C ALA A 56 0.10 -5.55 1.89
N LEU A 57 1.04 -5.99 2.74
CA LEU A 57 2.48 -5.88 2.45
C LEU A 57 2.88 -6.57 1.15
N VAL A 58 2.25 -7.69 0.77
CA VAL A 58 2.55 -8.34 -0.52
C VAL A 58 2.12 -7.49 -1.70
N ASP A 59 0.96 -6.84 -1.62
CA ASP A 59 0.52 -5.93 -2.67
C ASP A 59 1.47 -4.73 -2.80
N ASP A 60 1.96 -4.18 -1.69
CA ASP A 60 2.94 -3.10 -1.70
C ASP A 60 4.29 -3.54 -2.28
N LEU A 61 4.75 -4.75 -1.94
CA LEU A 61 6.00 -5.32 -2.45
C LEU A 61 6.00 -5.56 -3.97
N ARG A 62 4.84 -5.54 -4.63
CA ARG A 62 4.78 -5.51 -6.10
C ARG A 62 5.38 -4.22 -6.67
N GLY A 63 5.26 -3.10 -5.94
CA GLY A 63 5.89 -1.82 -6.27
C GLY A 63 7.38 -1.75 -5.91
N ALA A 64 7.92 -2.74 -5.19
CA ALA A 64 9.32 -2.79 -4.82
C ALA A 64 10.26 -3.17 -5.98
N ARG A 65 9.76 -3.29 -7.22
CA ARG A 65 10.59 -3.63 -8.40
C ARG A 65 11.69 -2.60 -8.68
N ASP A 66 11.49 -1.37 -8.22
CA ASP A 66 12.47 -0.29 -8.31
C ASP A 66 13.51 -0.31 -7.17
N LEU A 67 13.42 -1.27 -6.25
CA LEU A 67 14.30 -1.43 -5.10
C LEU A 67 15.23 -2.62 -5.30
N THR A 68 16.53 -2.36 -5.34
CA THR A 68 17.51 -3.35 -5.80
C THR A 68 17.96 -4.33 -4.72
N ASP A 69 17.84 -3.99 -3.45
CA ASP A 69 18.39 -4.76 -2.34
C ASP A 69 17.41 -4.88 -1.16
N ALA A 70 17.55 -5.98 -0.43
CA ALA A 70 16.64 -6.32 0.67
C ALA A 70 16.65 -5.30 1.82
N GLU A 71 17.78 -4.62 2.01
CA GLU A 71 17.98 -3.60 3.03
C GLU A 71 17.12 -2.38 2.75
N THR A 72 17.18 -1.87 1.51
CA THR A 72 16.33 -0.77 1.05
C THR A 72 14.85 -1.15 1.07
N VAL A 73 14.48 -2.36 0.67
CA VAL A 73 13.07 -2.82 0.75
C VAL A 73 12.59 -2.87 2.22
N ALA A 74 13.40 -3.39 3.14
CA ALA A 74 13.05 -3.41 4.55
C ALA A 74 12.90 -1.99 5.14
N ALA A 75 13.75 -1.05 4.69
CA ALA A 75 13.70 0.34 5.15
C ALA A 75 12.51 1.13 4.61
N GLU A 76 12.11 0.93 3.35
CA GLU A 76 11.09 1.76 2.68
C GLU A 76 9.67 1.16 2.68
N MET A 77 9.54 -0.17 2.85
CA MET A 77 8.25 -0.85 2.68
C MET A 77 7.66 -1.37 3.99
N PHE A 78 8.49 -1.67 5.00
CA PHE A 78 8.06 -2.29 6.26
C PHE A 78 7.84 -1.24 7.35
N HIS A 79 6.75 -0.47 7.19
CA HIS A 79 6.33 0.53 8.16
C HIS A 79 5.05 0.10 8.89
N SER A 80 4.92 0.53 10.15
CA SER A 80 3.70 0.30 10.94
C SER A 80 2.47 0.97 10.33
N ARG A 81 1.34 0.26 10.40
CA ARG A 81 0.04 0.69 9.86
C ARG A 81 -1.03 0.55 10.95
N SER A 82 -2.12 -0.16 10.62
CA SER A 82 -3.09 -0.63 11.60
C SER A 82 -2.51 -1.65 12.57
N ALA A 83 -1.38 -2.30 12.22
CA ALA A 83 -0.57 -3.14 13.10
C ALA A 83 0.89 -2.64 13.11
N SER A 84 1.64 -2.95 14.16
CA SER A 84 3.09 -2.74 14.20
C SER A 84 3.75 -3.71 13.24
N VAL A 85 4.69 -3.22 12.43
CA VAL A 85 5.46 -4.04 11.49
C VAL A 85 6.94 -3.82 11.78
N GLU A 86 7.62 -4.88 12.18
CA GLU A 86 9.03 -4.85 12.55
C GLU A 86 9.81 -5.79 11.64
N PRO A 87 10.61 -5.28 10.68
CA PRO A 87 11.55 -6.12 9.97
C PRO A 87 12.62 -6.63 10.94
N LEU A 88 12.92 -7.92 10.88
CA LEU A 88 13.85 -8.61 11.77
C LEU A 88 15.12 -9.00 11.04
N THR A 89 14.98 -9.59 9.85
CA THR A 89 16.09 -9.99 8.99
C THR A 89 15.77 -9.65 7.54
N TRP A 90 16.80 -9.32 6.77
CA TRP A 90 16.70 -9.05 5.34
C TRP A 90 17.95 -9.55 4.63
N SER A 91 17.79 -10.11 3.44
CA SER A 91 18.91 -10.60 2.63
C SER A 91 18.56 -10.73 1.16
N GLY A 92 19.59 -10.65 0.31
CA GLY A 92 19.46 -10.79 -1.13
C GLY A 92 19.22 -9.46 -1.86
N SER A 93 19.10 -9.57 -3.18
CA SER A 93 18.94 -8.46 -4.12
C SER A 93 18.07 -8.89 -5.29
N LEU A 94 17.39 -7.94 -5.92
CA LEU A 94 16.69 -8.21 -7.18
C LEU A 94 17.73 -8.43 -8.29
N GLY A 95 17.63 -9.57 -8.97
CA GLY A 95 18.55 -9.97 -10.04
C GLY A 95 19.56 -11.05 -9.66
N GLU A 96 19.70 -11.40 -8.37
CA GLU A 96 20.59 -12.47 -7.91
C GLU A 96 19.83 -13.62 -7.23
N GLY A 97 20.21 -14.85 -7.59
CA GLY A 97 19.83 -16.05 -6.85
C GLY A 97 18.31 -16.22 -6.64
N LYS A 98 17.88 -16.18 -5.37
CA LYS A 98 16.48 -16.39 -4.94
C LYS A 98 15.67 -15.08 -4.82
N GLY A 99 16.26 -13.93 -5.15
CA GLY A 99 15.67 -12.62 -4.92
C GLY A 99 15.85 -12.12 -3.48
N ILE A 100 14.98 -11.21 -3.07
CA ILE A 100 14.97 -10.59 -1.74
C ILE A 100 14.15 -11.45 -0.78
N THR A 101 14.68 -11.66 0.42
CA THR A 101 13.98 -12.31 1.54
C THR A 101 13.96 -11.38 2.74
N ILE A 102 12.78 -11.14 3.31
CA ILE A 102 12.60 -10.31 4.51
C ILE A 102 11.76 -11.08 5.51
N GLU A 103 12.24 -11.24 6.74
CA GLU A 103 11.46 -11.80 7.84
C GLU A 103 11.00 -10.65 8.73
N ALA A 104 9.71 -10.59 9.01
CA ALA A 104 9.10 -9.52 9.80
C ALA A 104 8.18 -10.07 10.88
N ARG A 105 8.10 -9.34 11.99
CA ARG A 105 7.11 -9.54 13.04
C ARG A 105 6.00 -8.51 12.87
N ILE A 106 4.76 -8.99 12.91
CA ILE A 106 3.58 -8.14 12.86
C ILE A 106 2.79 -8.35 14.14
N SER A 107 2.51 -7.26 14.86
CA SER A 107 1.78 -7.30 16.11
C SER A 107 0.65 -6.27 16.15
N ALA A 108 -0.49 -6.67 16.70
CA ALA A 108 -1.67 -5.82 16.86
C ALA A 108 -2.17 -5.88 18.30
N VAL A 109 -2.68 -4.75 18.79
CA VAL A 109 -3.31 -4.63 20.10
C VAL A 109 -4.67 -3.98 19.91
N VAL A 110 -5.72 -4.68 20.32
CA VAL A 110 -7.10 -4.20 20.32
C VAL A 110 -7.44 -3.75 21.73
N ALA A 111 -7.75 -2.46 21.88
CA ALA A 111 -8.22 -1.94 23.16
C ALA A 111 -9.66 -2.39 23.42
N GLU A 112 -9.96 -2.68 24.68
CA GLU A 112 -11.34 -2.92 25.10
C GLU A 112 -12.21 -1.72 24.73
N SER A 113 -13.38 -2.00 24.12
CA SER A 113 -14.37 -0.96 23.86
C SER A 113 -15.75 -1.40 24.30
N SER A 114 -16.42 -0.50 25.02
CA SER A 114 -17.85 -0.59 25.34
C SER A 114 -18.46 0.80 25.16
N SER A 115 -19.55 0.90 24.42
CA SER A 115 -20.17 2.21 24.17
C SER A 115 -21.16 2.64 25.27
N GLY A 116 -21.14 1.98 26.44
CA GLY A 116 -21.96 2.29 27.62
C GLY A 116 -23.47 2.12 27.47
N ALA A 117 -23.97 1.82 26.26
CA ALA A 117 -25.38 1.58 26.02
C ALA A 117 -25.75 0.12 26.35
N LEU A 118 -26.92 -0.08 26.97
CA LEU A 118 -27.56 -1.40 27.06
C LEU A 118 -27.69 -1.92 25.62
N PHE A 119 -27.02 -3.03 25.29
CA PHE A 119 -26.95 -3.64 23.95
C PHE A 119 -25.93 -3.05 22.95
N ALA A 120 -24.97 -2.24 23.40
CA ALA A 120 -23.83 -1.91 22.55
C ALA A 120 -22.99 -3.16 22.24
N PRO A 121 -22.44 -3.30 21.03
CA PRO A 121 -21.42 -4.30 20.77
C PRO A 121 -20.22 -4.06 21.69
N HIS A 122 -19.83 -5.10 22.41
CA HIS A 122 -18.64 -5.11 23.23
C HIS A 122 -17.50 -5.79 22.47
N THR A 123 -16.32 -5.21 22.59
CA THR A 123 -15.08 -5.80 22.12
C THR A 123 -14.17 -5.94 23.31
N SER A 124 -13.75 -7.18 23.62
CA SER A 124 -12.75 -7.41 24.66
C SER A 124 -11.40 -6.83 24.23
N ALA A 125 -10.53 -6.51 25.19
CA ALA A 125 -9.13 -6.27 24.87
C ALA A 125 -8.50 -7.58 24.35
N GLY A 126 -7.58 -7.46 23.40
CA GLY A 126 -6.83 -8.60 22.90
C GLY A 126 -5.56 -8.21 22.16
N SER A 127 -4.70 -9.18 21.90
CA SER A 127 -3.47 -8.97 21.14
C SER A 127 -3.06 -10.20 20.35
N ALA A 128 -2.39 -9.97 19.22
CA ALA A 128 -1.85 -11.02 18.39
C ALA A 128 -0.46 -10.62 17.89
N GLU A 129 0.41 -11.63 17.77
CA GLU A 129 1.74 -11.51 17.18
C GLU A 129 1.94 -12.69 16.24
N ARG A 130 2.36 -12.43 15.00
CA ARG A 130 2.78 -13.45 14.03
C ARG A 130 4.04 -12.99 13.29
N CYS A 131 4.80 -13.96 12.82
CA CYS A 131 6.01 -13.71 12.05
C CYS A 131 5.86 -14.27 10.65
N TYR A 132 6.37 -13.54 9.67
CA TYR A 132 6.21 -13.87 8.27
C TYR A 132 7.54 -13.75 7.55
N ARG A 133 7.76 -14.64 6.58
CA ARG A 133 8.84 -14.51 5.60
C ARG A 133 8.25 -14.06 4.27
N TYR A 134 8.70 -12.91 3.81
CA TYR A 134 8.40 -12.35 2.50
C TYR A 134 9.51 -12.70 1.52
N THR A 135 9.13 -13.06 0.31
CA THR A 135 10.05 -13.32 -0.80
C THR A 135 9.63 -12.49 -2.01
N VAL A 136 10.59 -11.77 -2.59
CA VAL A 136 10.38 -10.93 -3.78
C VAL A 136 11.40 -11.33 -4.82
N SER A 137 10.95 -11.62 -6.04
CA SER A 137 11.83 -12.00 -7.14
C SER A 137 11.45 -11.26 -8.42
N VAL A 138 12.37 -11.20 -9.37
CA VAL A 138 12.15 -10.48 -10.65
C VAL A 138 11.09 -11.19 -11.52
N SER A 139 10.94 -12.51 -11.39
CA SER A 139 10.12 -13.34 -12.28
C SER A 139 8.82 -13.84 -11.67
N GLN A 140 8.59 -13.61 -10.37
CA GLN A 140 7.40 -14.08 -9.65
C GLN A 140 6.83 -12.96 -8.79
N ASP A 141 5.52 -13.01 -8.58
CA ASP A 141 4.85 -12.11 -7.63
C ASP A 141 5.45 -12.29 -6.23
N ALA A 142 5.45 -11.20 -5.46
CA ALA A 142 5.81 -11.27 -4.06
C ALA A 142 4.93 -12.29 -3.33
N ALA A 143 5.53 -13.07 -2.45
CA ALA A 143 4.86 -14.09 -1.67
C ALA A 143 5.24 -13.98 -0.21
N TYR A 144 4.37 -14.44 0.68
CA TYR A 144 4.61 -14.51 2.11
C TYR A 144 4.21 -15.88 2.67
N GLU A 145 4.92 -16.33 3.68
CA GLU A 145 4.58 -17.51 4.48
C GLU A 145 4.68 -17.18 5.97
N GLU A 146 3.78 -17.72 6.78
CA GLU A 146 3.87 -17.62 8.23
C GLU A 146 5.01 -18.53 8.73
N ILE A 147 5.88 -17.98 9.57
CA ILE A 147 7.01 -18.68 10.18
C ILE A 147 6.93 -18.59 11.71
N PRO A 148 7.49 -19.56 12.46
CA PRO A 148 7.55 -19.45 13.91
C PRO A 148 8.35 -18.21 14.33
N CYS A 149 7.79 -17.38 15.22
CA CYS A 149 8.53 -16.25 15.81
C CYS A 149 9.72 -16.68 16.66
N LYS A 150 9.74 -17.94 17.10
CA LYS A 150 10.81 -18.50 17.94
C LYS A 150 12.10 -18.63 17.15
N GLY A 151 13.17 -18.01 17.66
CA GLY A 151 14.51 -18.09 17.07
C GLY A 151 14.81 -17.00 16.05
N LEU A 152 13.88 -16.07 15.82
CA LEU A 152 14.16 -14.85 15.08
C LEU A 152 14.91 -13.88 15.99
N THR A 153 15.96 -13.27 15.44
CA THR A 153 16.76 -12.25 16.13
C THR A 153 15.90 -11.03 16.46
N GLU A 154 16.26 -10.32 17.53
CA GLU A 154 15.66 -9.02 17.86
C GLU A 154 15.85 -8.03 16.70
N SER A 155 14.86 -7.17 16.46
CA SER A 155 14.83 -6.26 15.31
C SER A 155 16.09 -5.41 15.28
N ALA A 156 16.90 -5.59 14.23
CA ALA A 156 17.82 -4.55 13.85
C ALA A 156 16.98 -3.46 13.18
N ALA A 157 17.09 -2.21 13.64
CA ALA A 157 16.50 -1.10 12.91
C ALA A 157 17.01 -1.19 11.45
N PRO A 158 16.13 -1.23 10.44
CA PRO A 158 16.58 -1.23 9.07
C PRO A 158 17.41 0.04 8.89
N PRO A 159 18.61 -0.07 8.30
CA PRO A 159 19.44 1.10 8.05
C PRO A 159 18.72 2.07 7.12
N SER A 160 19.10 3.34 7.17
CA SER A 160 18.55 4.35 6.27
C SER A 160 18.74 3.91 4.82
N SER A 161 17.68 4.04 4.01
CA SER A 161 17.76 3.81 2.57
C SER A 161 18.97 4.53 1.98
N ASN A 162 19.79 3.81 1.22
CA ASN A 162 20.89 4.37 0.44
C ASN A 162 20.44 4.74 -0.98
N ARG A 163 19.13 4.76 -1.23
CA ARG A 163 18.57 5.15 -2.53
C ARG A 163 19.04 6.57 -2.86
N PRO A 164 19.58 6.78 -4.08
CA PRO A 164 19.84 8.13 -4.54
C PRO A 164 18.52 8.88 -4.65
N GLU A 165 18.38 9.96 -3.89
CA GLU A 165 17.26 10.88 -4.00
C GLU A 165 17.69 12.16 -4.71
N LEU A 166 16.75 12.83 -5.37
CA LEU A 166 17.00 14.20 -5.82
C LEU A 166 17.05 15.14 -4.60
N PRO A 167 17.99 16.11 -4.57
CA PRO A 167 17.96 17.16 -3.58
C PRO A 167 16.58 17.83 -3.51
N ALA A 168 16.10 18.17 -2.31
CA ALA A 168 14.77 18.76 -2.13
C ALA A 168 14.56 20.07 -2.91
N ASP A 169 15.64 20.77 -3.24
CA ASP A 169 15.70 22.01 -4.02
C ASP A 169 16.04 21.79 -5.50
N ALA A 170 16.06 20.55 -5.99
CA ALA A 170 16.40 20.22 -7.39
C ALA A 170 15.53 20.99 -8.41
N ALA A 171 14.24 21.12 -8.11
CA ALA A 171 13.29 21.91 -8.89
C ALA A 171 13.71 23.37 -9.09
N GLU A 172 14.21 24.01 -8.03
CA GLU A 172 14.60 25.42 -8.04
C GLU A 172 15.93 25.60 -8.74
N ARG A 173 16.88 24.67 -8.52
CA ARG A 173 18.17 24.63 -9.23
C ARG A 173 17.99 24.48 -10.73
N ILE A 174 17.14 23.53 -11.17
CA ILE A 174 16.82 23.31 -12.58
C ILE A 174 16.16 24.56 -13.17
N GLY A 175 15.21 25.17 -12.43
CA GLY A 175 14.58 26.42 -12.85
C GLY A 175 15.59 27.56 -13.04
N ALA A 176 16.53 27.73 -12.11
CA ALA A 176 17.58 28.73 -12.21
C ALA A 176 18.48 28.51 -13.43
N LEU A 177 18.86 27.26 -13.73
CA LEU A 177 19.64 26.91 -14.92
C LEU A 177 18.88 27.16 -16.22
N LEU A 178 17.58 26.86 -16.25
CA LEU A 178 16.71 27.18 -17.39
C LEU A 178 16.62 28.69 -17.67
N VAL A 179 16.70 29.53 -16.65
CA VAL A 179 16.75 31.00 -16.80
C VAL A 179 18.13 31.45 -17.26
N ALA A 180 19.20 30.95 -16.62
CA ALA A 180 20.57 31.39 -16.84
C ALA A 180 21.15 30.98 -18.20
N THR A 181 20.79 29.79 -18.69
CA THR A 181 21.37 29.23 -19.92
C THR A 181 20.52 29.56 -21.14
N ALA A 182 20.83 30.69 -21.77
CA ALA A 182 20.15 31.15 -22.98
C ALA A 182 20.65 30.45 -24.27
N THR A 183 21.91 30.00 -24.29
CA THR A 183 22.69 29.83 -25.53
C THR A 183 22.56 28.48 -26.25
N GLY A 184 21.96 27.47 -25.61
CA GLY A 184 21.66 26.20 -26.27
C GLY A 184 21.41 25.05 -25.29
N VAL A 185 20.80 23.97 -25.79
CA VAL A 185 20.50 22.76 -25.02
C VAL A 185 21.78 22.07 -24.52
N ALA A 186 22.84 22.03 -25.34
CA ALA A 186 24.10 21.38 -24.96
C ALA A 186 24.73 22.03 -23.71
N ASP A 187 24.82 23.36 -23.69
CA ASP A 187 25.33 24.12 -22.53
C ASP A 187 24.47 23.89 -21.28
N LEU A 188 23.15 23.74 -21.46
CA LEU A 188 22.24 23.48 -20.35
C LEU A 188 22.45 22.07 -19.79
N VAL A 189 22.60 21.07 -20.65
CA VAL A 189 22.88 19.69 -20.24
C VAL A 189 24.20 19.62 -19.46
N ASP A 190 25.24 20.31 -19.92
CA ASP A 190 26.54 20.33 -19.23
C ASP A 190 26.43 21.03 -17.87
N ALA A 191 25.67 22.13 -17.77
CA ALA A 191 25.41 22.81 -16.50
C ALA A 191 24.61 21.94 -15.52
N LEU A 192 23.59 21.22 -16.02
CA LEU A 192 22.79 20.28 -15.22
C LEU A 192 23.64 19.11 -14.72
N ARG A 193 24.55 18.56 -15.54
CA ARG A 193 25.48 17.50 -15.12
C ARG A 193 26.49 17.97 -14.09
N ALA A 194 26.86 19.25 -14.11
CA ALA A 194 27.71 19.84 -13.08
C ALA A 194 26.96 20.00 -11.75
N GLU A 195 25.66 20.33 -11.79
CA GLU A 195 24.80 20.48 -10.61
C GLU A 195 24.39 19.13 -10.00
N PHE A 196 24.16 18.12 -10.84
CA PHE A 196 23.78 16.76 -10.45
C PHE A 196 24.85 15.73 -10.89
N PRO A 197 26.01 15.70 -10.21
CA PRO A 197 27.13 14.85 -10.60
C PRO A 197 26.93 13.40 -10.16
N GLY A 198 27.34 12.46 -11.01
CA GLY A 198 27.37 11.03 -10.71
C GLY A 198 26.60 10.19 -11.72
N SER A 199 26.89 8.90 -11.77
CA SER A 199 26.21 7.96 -12.66
C SER A 199 24.80 7.60 -12.19
N GLN A 200 24.45 7.94 -10.94
CA GLN A 200 23.10 7.76 -10.42
C GLN A 200 22.09 8.80 -10.93
N PHE A 201 22.53 9.90 -11.55
CA PHE A 201 21.62 10.91 -12.08
C PHE A 201 21.50 10.79 -13.60
N THR A 202 20.26 10.83 -14.09
CA THR A 202 19.96 10.93 -15.51
C THR A 202 19.56 12.37 -15.81
N VAL A 203 20.19 12.97 -16.82
CA VAL A 203 19.96 14.35 -17.23
C VAL A 203 19.65 14.37 -18.72
N GLU A 204 18.49 14.90 -19.07
CA GLU A 204 18.04 15.10 -20.44
C GLU A 204 17.50 16.52 -20.60
N ALA A 205 17.80 17.15 -21.73
CA ALA A 205 17.16 18.39 -22.14
C ALA A 205 16.94 18.40 -23.65
N VAL A 206 15.81 18.95 -24.09
CA VAL A 206 15.45 19.07 -25.50
C VAL A 206 14.76 20.40 -25.77
N ASP A 207 14.95 20.94 -26.98
CA ASP A 207 14.14 22.04 -27.50
C ASP A 207 13.00 21.45 -28.35
N THR A 208 11.77 21.91 -28.14
CA THR A 208 10.60 21.47 -28.91
C THR A 208 10.43 22.34 -30.17
N PRO A 209 9.73 21.84 -31.22
CA PRO A 209 9.38 22.67 -32.37
C PRO A 209 8.50 23.88 -32.03
N ALA A 210 7.84 23.88 -30.88
CA ALA A 210 7.05 25.00 -30.37
C ALA A 210 7.91 26.10 -29.71
N GLY A 211 9.22 25.89 -29.60
CA GLY A 211 10.16 26.82 -28.95
C GLY A 211 10.23 26.66 -27.44
N GLU A 212 9.72 25.55 -26.89
CA GLU A 212 9.83 25.24 -25.47
C GLU A 212 11.16 24.53 -25.20
N ARG A 213 11.68 24.69 -24.00
CA ARG A 213 12.86 23.97 -23.53
C ARG A 213 12.47 23.06 -22.38
N VAL A 214 12.59 21.76 -22.59
CA VAL A 214 12.18 20.72 -21.64
C VAL A 214 13.44 20.16 -21.00
N VAL A 215 13.43 20.02 -19.67
CA VAL A 215 14.49 19.39 -18.88
C VAL A 215 13.87 18.31 -18.02
N ALA A 216 14.47 17.11 -18.07
CA ALA A 216 14.19 16.01 -17.17
C ALA A 216 15.47 15.66 -16.41
N VAL A 217 15.40 15.67 -15.08
CA VAL A 217 16.46 15.18 -14.20
C VAL A 217 15.88 14.14 -13.27
N GLY A 218 16.46 12.95 -13.25
CA GLY A 218 16.02 11.86 -12.40
C GLY A 218 17.17 11.09 -11.77
N VAL A 219 16.83 10.11 -10.95
CA VAL A 219 17.77 9.21 -10.27
C VAL A 219 17.62 7.77 -10.76
N THR A 220 18.69 6.99 -10.68
CA THR A 220 18.72 5.58 -11.07
C THR A 220 19.62 4.79 -10.12
N PRO A 221 19.13 3.68 -9.53
CA PRO A 221 17.74 3.22 -9.55
C PRO A 221 16.82 4.14 -8.72
N GLY A 222 15.60 4.40 -9.19
CA GLY A 222 14.60 5.18 -8.45
C GLY A 222 13.51 5.79 -9.32
N SER A 223 12.48 6.33 -8.66
CA SER A 223 11.30 6.96 -9.29
C SER A 223 11.25 8.48 -9.10
N ASP A 224 12.31 9.11 -8.59
CA ASP A 224 12.35 10.56 -8.48
C ASP A 224 12.71 11.18 -9.82
N CYS A 225 11.83 12.03 -10.32
CA CYS A 225 11.99 12.74 -11.57
C CYS A 225 11.45 14.16 -11.47
N VAL A 226 12.31 15.14 -11.79
CA VAL A 226 11.92 16.54 -11.90
C VAL A 226 11.91 16.91 -13.38
N LEU A 227 10.70 17.19 -13.86
CA LEU A 227 10.43 17.68 -15.20
C LEU A 227 10.09 19.17 -15.12
N ARG A 228 10.79 19.98 -15.92
CA ARG A 228 10.59 21.43 -16.01
C ARG A 228 10.58 21.84 -17.47
N VAL A 229 9.63 22.71 -17.82
CA VAL A 229 9.50 23.23 -19.17
C VAL A 229 9.56 24.74 -19.11
N ARG A 230 10.50 25.33 -19.84
CA ARG A 230 10.51 26.77 -20.09
C ARG A 230 9.77 27.05 -21.38
N LEU A 231 8.67 27.78 -21.28
CA LEU A 231 7.85 28.21 -22.40
C LEU A 231 8.53 29.34 -23.20
N PRO A 232 8.07 29.62 -24.43
CA PRO A 232 8.63 30.67 -25.27
C PRO A 232 8.53 32.09 -24.66
N ASP A 233 7.55 32.33 -23.80
CA ASP A 233 7.37 33.58 -23.06
C ASP A 233 8.30 33.71 -21.84
N GLY A 234 9.07 32.67 -21.54
CA GLY A 234 10.00 32.60 -20.42
C GLY A 234 9.40 32.07 -19.12
N GLU A 235 8.10 31.75 -19.08
CA GLU A 235 7.49 31.07 -17.94
C GLU A 235 8.08 29.66 -17.78
N ILE A 236 8.29 29.23 -16.53
CA ILE A 236 8.72 27.86 -16.23
C ILE A 236 7.58 27.12 -15.56
N VAL A 237 7.14 26.04 -16.21
CA VAL A 237 6.04 25.20 -15.74
C VAL A 237 6.55 23.81 -15.33
N SER A 238 5.74 23.15 -14.51
CA SER A 238 5.97 21.80 -14.00
C SER A 238 4.85 20.90 -14.50
N PRO A 239 4.99 20.27 -15.68
CA PRO A 239 3.95 19.41 -16.21
C PRO A 239 3.72 18.20 -15.29
N SER A 240 2.46 17.78 -15.17
CA SER A 240 2.10 16.52 -14.52
C SER A 240 2.30 15.35 -15.47
N TYR A 241 2.76 14.22 -14.95
CA TYR A 241 2.87 12.95 -15.66
C TYR A 241 2.48 11.81 -14.71
N ASP A 242 2.13 10.64 -15.26
CA ASP A 242 1.85 9.46 -14.44
C ASP A 242 3.17 8.83 -13.98
N ARG A 243 3.29 8.58 -12.66
CA ARG A 243 4.49 7.98 -12.08
C ARG A 243 4.74 6.56 -12.58
N ILE A 244 3.70 5.87 -13.06
CA ILE A 244 3.84 4.53 -13.64
C ILE A 244 4.78 4.51 -14.85
N TRP A 245 5.00 5.65 -15.51
CA TRP A 245 5.93 5.76 -16.65
C TRP A 245 7.41 5.91 -16.27
N LEU A 246 7.69 6.10 -14.97
CA LEU A 246 9.06 6.23 -14.47
C LEU A 246 9.76 4.89 -14.21
N GLU A 247 9.07 3.76 -14.39
CA GLU A 247 9.65 2.44 -14.21
C GLU A 247 10.89 2.23 -15.12
N PRO A 248 11.96 1.57 -14.64
CA PRO A 248 13.13 1.23 -15.45
C PRO A 248 12.76 0.38 -16.67
N GLY A 249 12.59 1.01 -17.82
CA GLY A 249 12.23 0.32 -19.07
C GLY A 249 11.49 1.20 -20.07
N GLU A 250 10.25 1.59 -19.76
CA GLU A 250 9.36 2.21 -20.77
C GLU A 250 9.83 3.59 -21.22
N LEU A 251 10.21 4.48 -20.28
CA LEU A 251 10.80 5.80 -20.57
C LEU A 251 11.79 6.27 -19.49
N GLY A 252 11.60 5.87 -18.23
CA GLY A 252 12.36 6.43 -17.10
C GLY A 252 12.13 7.95 -16.95
N CYS A 253 13.01 8.64 -16.22
CA CYS A 253 12.97 10.11 -16.19
C CYS A 253 13.54 10.68 -17.50
N SER A 254 12.64 11.02 -18.42
CA SER A 254 12.97 11.51 -19.77
C SER A 254 12.15 12.74 -20.16
N ALA A 255 12.68 13.56 -21.07
CA ALA A 255 11.92 14.65 -21.69
C ALA A 255 10.73 14.13 -22.52
N GLU A 256 10.74 12.86 -22.95
CA GLU A 256 9.64 12.21 -23.67
C GLU A 256 8.36 12.11 -22.85
N LEU A 257 8.44 12.15 -21.51
CA LEU A 257 7.28 12.24 -20.62
C LEU A 257 6.40 13.47 -20.93
N TYR A 258 6.99 14.52 -21.49
CA TYR A 258 6.28 15.72 -21.96
C TYR A 258 6.04 15.73 -23.47
N THR A 259 7.07 15.42 -24.25
CA THR A 259 7.04 15.61 -25.71
C THR A 259 6.34 14.48 -26.46
N ALA A 260 6.27 13.29 -25.87
CA ALA A 260 5.66 12.10 -26.44
C ALA A 260 5.07 11.16 -25.36
N PRO A 261 4.12 11.62 -24.53
CA PRO A 261 3.59 10.82 -23.42
C PRO A 261 2.92 9.53 -23.92
N PRO A 262 3.11 8.39 -23.22
CA PRO A 262 2.40 7.15 -23.49
C PRO A 262 0.86 7.35 -23.49
N ARG A 263 0.16 6.58 -24.32
CA ARG A 263 -1.32 6.63 -24.46
C ARG A 263 -2.00 5.37 -23.94
#